data_AF-A0A2S9FUM9-F1
#
_entry.id   AF-A0A2S9FUM9-F1
#
_cell.length_a   1.000
_cell.length_b   1.000
_cell.length_c   1.000
_cell.angle_alpha   90.00
_cell.angle_beta   90.00
_cell.angle_gamma   90.00
#
_symmetry.space_group_name_H-M   'P 1'
#
loop_
_entity.id
_entity.type
_entity.pdbx_description
1 polymer ?
#
loop_
_entity_poly.entity_id
_entity_poly.type
_entity_poly.pdbx_seq_one_letter_code
_entity_poly.pdbx_strand_id
1 'polypeptide(L)'
;TGNPPWVMAPMIATAEEAKNFADKARSHGLTPGVMIEVPAAALLADRILEHVDFLSIGTNDLAQYTMAADRMSADLATLTDPWQPAV
;
A
#
# COMPACT_ATOMS: atom_id res chain seq x y z
N THR A 1 6.26 -13.65 22.72
CA THR A 1 6.00 -12.36 23.40
C THR A 1 4.52 -12.04 23.57
N GLY A 2 3.56 -12.95 23.28
CA GLY A 2 2.14 -12.74 23.60
C GLY A 2 1.37 -11.77 22.69
N ASN A 3 2.05 -10.92 21.92
CA ASN A 3 1.39 -10.05 20.95
C ASN A 3 0.95 -10.82 19.70
N PRO A 4 -0.29 -10.60 19.21
CA PRO A 4 -0.74 -11.15 17.95
C PRO A 4 0.13 -10.60 16.80
N PRO A 5 0.47 -11.44 15.80
CA PRO A 5 1.27 -10.99 14.66
C PRO A 5 0.48 -10.03 13.78
N TRP A 6 1.21 -9.10 13.16
CA TRP A 6 0.65 -8.13 12.23
C TRP A 6 0.74 -8.67 10.81
N VAL A 7 -0.29 -8.44 10.02
CA VAL A 7 -0.37 -8.85 8.62
C VAL A 7 -0.69 -7.65 7.76
N MET A 8 -0.15 -7.65 6.55
CA MET A 8 -0.31 -6.54 5.62
C MET A 8 -0.68 -7.05 4.24
N ALA A 9 -1.68 -6.42 3.62
CA ALA A 9 -2.05 -6.71 2.24
C ALA A 9 -1.30 -5.78 1.27
N PRO A 10 -0.60 -6.33 0.26
CA PRO A 10 -0.08 -5.56 -0.86
C PRO A 10 -1.17 -5.26 -1.89
N MET A 11 -0.92 -4.31 -2.79
CA MET A 11 -1.71 -4.01 -3.98
C MET A 11 -3.20 -3.72 -3.75
N ILE A 12 -3.56 -3.21 -2.57
CA ILE A 12 -4.90 -2.70 -2.30
C ILE A 12 -5.10 -1.39 -3.06
N ALA A 13 -6.22 -1.26 -3.77
CA ALA A 13 -6.55 -0.06 -4.53
C ALA A 13 -7.80 0.67 -3.99
N THR A 14 -8.64 -0.02 -3.21
CA THR A 14 -9.93 0.50 -2.74
C THR A 14 -10.14 0.28 -1.24
N ALA A 15 -10.98 1.12 -0.63
CA ALA A 15 -11.38 0.96 0.77
C ALA A 15 -12.16 -0.33 1.02
N GLU A 16 -12.95 -0.80 0.04
CA GLU A 16 -13.70 -2.05 0.15
C GLU A 16 -12.78 -3.27 0.24
N GLU A 17 -11.71 -3.32 -0.56
CA GLU A 17 -10.68 -4.36 -0.46
C GLU A 17 -9.99 -4.33 0.90
N ALA A 18 -9.64 -3.13 1.39
CA ALA A 18 -9.04 -2.95 2.71
C ALA A 18 -9.94 -3.49 3.83
N LYS A 19 -11.24 -3.17 3.77
CA LYS A 19 -12.25 -3.67 4.72
C LYS A 19 -12.35 -5.19 4.69
N ASN A 20 -12.50 -5.78 3.50
CA ASN A 20 -12.64 -7.23 3.34
C ASN A 20 -11.41 -7.98 3.87
N PHE A 21 -10.20 -7.45 3.61
CA PHE A 21 -8.96 -7.98 4.17
C PHE A 21 -8.93 -7.86 5.71
N ALA A 22 -9.26 -6.68 6.24
CA ALA A 22 -9.24 -6.41 7.66
C ALA A 22 -10.21 -7.30 8.45
N ASP A 23 -11.43 -7.47 7.95
CA ASP A 23 -12.44 -8.34 8.54
C ASP A 23 -11.95 -9.79 8.60
N LYS A 24 -11.31 -10.27 7.53
CA LYS A 24 -10.71 -11.60 7.49
C LYS A 24 -9.54 -11.74 8.46
N ALA A 25 -8.60 -10.80 8.50
CA ALA A 25 -7.47 -10.81 9.42
C ALA A 25 -7.94 -10.83 10.89
N ARG A 26 -8.90 -9.97 11.23
CA ARG A 26 -9.49 -9.90 12.57
C ARG A 26 -10.21 -11.18 12.95
N SER A 27 -10.87 -11.87 12.01
CA SER A 27 -11.48 -13.19 12.27
C SER A 27 -10.46 -14.27 12.69
N HIS A 28 -9.18 -14.05 12.39
CA HIS A 28 -8.07 -14.91 12.82
C HIS A 28 -7.26 -14.32 14.00
N GLY A 29 -7.74 -13.25 14.64
CA GLY A 29 -7.05 -12.61 15.75
C GLY A 29 -5.76 -11.89 15.35
N LEU A 30 -5.64 -11.46 14.09
CA LEU A 30 -4.47 -10.76 13.53
C LEU A 30 -4.73 -9.25 13.45
N THR A 31 -3.66 -8.45 13.48
CA THR A 31 -3.70 -6.99 13.28
C THR A 31 -3.51 -6.66 11.80
N PRO A 32 -4.54 -6.16 11.08
CA PRO A 32 -4.44 -5.80 9.67
C PRO A 32 -3.75 -4.45 9.42
N GLY A 33 -2.94 -4.39 8.37
CA GLY A 33 -2.47 -3.17 7.74
C GLY A 33 -2.48 -3.26 6.23
N VAL A 34 -2.23 -2.14 5.56
CA VAL A 34 -2.20 -2.07 4.09
C VAL A 34 -0.90 -1.42 3.62
N MET A 35 -0.32 -1.99 2.56
CA MET A 35 0.75 -1.32 1.84
C MET A 35 0.16 -0.31 0.85
N ILE A 36 0.46 0.96 1.04
CA ILE A 36 0.13 2.06 0.13
C ILE A 36 1.18 2.06 -0.97
N GLU A 37 0.87 1.35 -2.04
CA GLU A 37 1.76 1.18 -3.21
C GLU A 37 1.02 1.31 -4.55
N VAL A 38 -0.28 1.61 -4.50
CA VAL A 38 -1.12 1.95 -5.66
C VAL A 38 -1.51 3.43 -5.53
N PRO A 39 -1.43 4.26 -6.59
CA PRO A 39 -1.76 5.69 -6.50
C PRO A 39 -3.18 5.96 -5.98
N ALA A 40 -4.16 5.12 -6.35
CA ALA A 40 -5.52 5.20 -5.82
C ALA A 40 -5.57 5.03 -4.30
N ALA A 41 -4.77 4.12 -3.74
CA ALA A 41 -4.70 3.91 -2.30
C ALA A 41 -4.02 5.09 -1.57
N ALA A 42 -3.04 5.76 -2.19
CA ALA A 42 -2.45 6.97 -1.64
C ALA A 42 -3.48 8.12 -1.58
N LEU A 43 -4.28 8.29 -2.64
CA LEU A 43 -5.35 9.30 -2.70
C LEU A 43 -6.50 9.02 -1.71
N LEU A 44 -6.76 7.76 -1.40
CA LEU A 44 -7.84 7.30 -0.52
C LEU A 44 -7.32 6.78 0.83
N ALA A 45 -6.12 7.19 1.24
CA ALA A 45 -5.45 6.65 2.43
C ALA A 45 -6.26 6.87 3.71
N ASP A 46 -6.98 7.99 3.81
CA ASP A 46 -7.91 8.29 4.91
C ASP A 46 -9.02 7.23 4.99
N ARG A 47 -9.64 6.89 3.86
CA ARG A 47 -10.71 5.88 3.77
C ARG A 47 -10.21 4.47 4.04
N ILE A 48 -9.00 4.15 3.61
CA ILE A 48 -8.37 2.86 3.91
C ILE A 48 -8.10 2.75 5.42
N LEU A 49 -7.61 3.82 6.04
CA LEU A 49 -7.27 3.85 7.46
C LEU A 49 -8.50 3.73 8.38
N GLU A 50 -9.71 4.01 7.89
CA GLU A 50 -10.96 3.71 8.60
C GLU A 50 -11.16 2.20 8.85
N HIS A 51 -10.44 1.33 8.14
CA HIS A 51 -10.63 -0.12 8.18
C HIS A 51 -9.45 -0.91 8.74
N VAL A 52 -8.22 -0.38 8.67
CA VAL A 52 -6.99 -1.07 9.08
C VAL A 52 -6.27 -0.35 10.22
N ASP A 53 -5.34 -1.04 10.88
CA ASP A 53 -4.71 -0.53 12.10
C ASP A 53 -3.37 0.19 11.80
N PHE A 54 -2.81 0.01 10.60
CA PHE A 54 -1.61 0.71 10.15
C PHE A 54 -1.48 0.74 8.63
N LEU A 55 -0.69 1.69 8.13
CA LEU A 55 -0.28 1.79 6.73
C LEU A 55 1.24 1.68 6.63
N SER A 56 1.72 1.17 5.50
CA SER A 56 3.14 1.21 5.11
C SER A 56 3.25 1.69 3.68
N ILE A 57 4.21 2.54 3.36
CA ILE A 57 4.40 3.03 1.98
C ILE A 57 5.32 2.07 1.23
N GLY A 58 4.87 1.56 0.09
CA GLY A 58 5.67 0.78 -0.86
C GLY A 58 6.17 1.68 -1.98
N THR A 59 7.28 2.39 -1.76
CA THR A 59 7.75 3.43 -2.70
C THR A 59 8.11 2.90 -4.09
N ASN A 60 8.55 1.64 -4.19
CA ASN A 60 8.94 1.03 -5.47
C ASN A 60 7.78 1.00 -6.46
N ASP A 61 6.67 0.36 -6.07
CA ASP A 61 5.51 0.22 -6.93
C ASP A 61 4.72 1.54 -7.01
N LEU A 62 4.69 2.31 -5.91
CA LEU A 62 4.05 3.63 -5.92
C LEU A 62 4.69 4.57 -6.95
N ALA A 63 6.03 4.64 -6.99
CA ALA A 63 6.73 5.46 -7.98
C ALA A 63 6.47 4.97 -9.41
N GLN A 64 6.57 3.66 -9.63
CA GLN A 64 6.34 3.04 -10.94
C GLN A 64 4.93 3.34 -11.48
N TYR A 65 3.88 3.18 -10.66
CA TYR A 65 2.51 3.42 -11.10
C TYR A 65 2.17 4.90 -11.19
N THR A 66 2.68 5.74 -10.29
CA THR A 66 2.44 7.19 -10.32
C THR A 66 3.06 7.83 -11.55
N MET A 67 4.28 7.41 -11.89
CA MET A 67 5.07 7.98 -13.00
C MET A 67 4.83 7.24 -14.32
N ALA A 68 4.03 6.17 -14.31
CA ALA A 68 3.80 5.26 -15.44
C ALA A 68 5.11 4.78 -16.09
N ALA A 69 6.10 4.47 -15.25
CA ALA A 69 7.48 4.18 -15.66
C ALA A 69 7.92 2.82 -15.11
N ASP A 70 8.17 1.86 -16.01
CA ASP A 70 8.70 0.55 -15.63
C ASP A 70 10.14 0.70 -15.11
N ARG A 71 10.36 0.31 -13.85
CA ARG A 71 11.67 0.35 -13.19
C ARG A 71 12.75 -0.52 -13.85
N MET A 72 12.37 -1.49 -14.67
CA MET A 72 13.31 -2.33 -15.43
C MET A 72 13.74 -1.66 -16.75
N SER A 73 13.09 -0.55 -17.14
CA SER A 73 13.45 0.21 -18.33
C SER A 73 14.53 1.24 -18.02
N ALA A 74 15.73 1.01 -18.56
CA ALA A 74 16.86 1.92 -18.39
C ALA A 74 16.55 3.34 -18.91
N ASP A 75 15.76 3.45 -19.98
CA ASP A 75 15.38 4.74 -20.58
C ASP A 75 14.45 5.57 -19.68
N LEU A 76 13.78 4.92 -18.72
CA LEU A 76 12.83 5.55 -17.79
C LEU A 76 13.39 5.71 -16.37
N ALA A 77 14.65 5.35 -16.13
CA ALA A 77 15.24 5.31 -14.79
C ALA A 77 15.13 6.64 -14.02
N THR A 78 15.15 7.77 -14.74
CA THR A 78 15.00 9.10 -14.13
C THR A 78 13.61 9.34 -13.57
N LEU A 79 12.57 8.67 -14.09
CA LEU A 79 11.18 8.79 -13.65
C LEU A 79 10.87 7.91 -12.44
N THR A 80 11.73 6.94 -12.10
CA THR A 80 11.55 6.05 -10.94
C THR A 80 12.48 6.41 -9.77
N ASP A 81 12.99 7.64 -9.75
CA ASP A 81 13.83 8.12 -8.65
C ASP A 81 13.01 8.20 -7.34
N PRO A 82 13.53 7.70 -6.20
CA PRO A 82 12.81 7.76 -4.91
C PRO A 82 12.48 9.18 -4.41
N TRP A 83 13.13 10.21 -4.97
CA TRP A 83 12.92 11.62 -4.65
C TRP A 83 12.06 12.35 -5.69
N GLN A 84 11.35 11.61 -6.54
CA GLN A 84 10.37 12.20 -7.46
C GLN A 84 9.35 13.02 -6.68
N PRO A 85 9.21 14.33 -6.91
CA PRO A 85 8.34 15.19 -6.09
C PRO A 85 6.85 14.81 -6.10
N ALA A 86 6.42 14.02 -7.09
CA ALA A 86 5.04 13.54 -7.21
C ALA A 86 4.75 12.29 -6.34
N VAL A 87 5.78 11.69 -5.72
CA VAL A 87 5.74 10.42 -4.98
C VAL A 87 6.20 10.65 -3.55
#